data_AF-A0A6V7WZQ8-F1
#
_entry.id   AF-A0A6V7WZQ8-F1
#
_cell.length_a   1.000
_cell.length_b   1.000
_cell.length_c   1.000
_cell.angle_alpha   90.00
_cell.angle_beta   90.00
_cell.angle_gamma   90.00
#
_symmetry.space_group_name_H-M   'P 1'
#
loop_
_entity.id
_entity.type
_entity.pdbx_description
1 polymer ?
#
loop_
_entity_poly.entity_id
_entity_poly.type
_entity_poly.pdbx_seq_one_letter_code
_entity_poly.pdbx_strand_id
1 'polypeptide(L)'
;MGTRGAASTEYFLAKGYAVIFFHREESLKPYSRRYLHFFDHLDVTDEGKVEIVNFPNLSRDVSTYKRNASRLLFIPFVELDQYLHDLEVICTCLHKCGPKVLIYLAAAVSDFYVLEERLPTHKIQSRDGELQLTLSLVPKLLERLVEKIVPSAYIVSFKLETDESIFTQKSQRCNRKVWAQCSYWELTPNTKEICSFCLPK
;
A
#
# COMPACT_ATOMS: atom_id res chain seq x y z
N MET A 1 -9.62 1.54 -2.08
CA MET A 1 -8.73 1.28 -0.92
C MET A 1 -7.31 1.71 -1.26
N GLY A 2 -6.57 2.34 -0.35
CA GLY A 2 -5.23 2.91 -0.61
C GLY A 2 -4.86 4.13 0.24
N THR A 3 -5.74 4.57 1.15
CA THR A 3 -5.61 5.82 1.90
C THR A 3 -4.31 5.92 2.67
N ARG A 4 -3.92 4.84 3.36
CA ARG A 4 -2.72 4.79 4.22
C ARG A 4 -1.44 5.04 3.44
N GLY A 5 -1.20 4.27 2.37
CA GLY A 5 0.00 4.43 1.54
C GLY A 5 0.09 5.84 0.95
N ALA A 6 -1.02 6.36 0.42
CA ALA A 6 -1.06 7.68 -0.19
C ALA A 6 -0.82 8.81 0.84
N ALA A 7 -1.48 8.75 2.00
CA ALA A 7 -1.28 9.71 3.09
C ALA A 7 0.13 9.65 3.68
N SER A 8 0.67 8.45 3.90
CA SER A 8 2.05 8.26 4.38
C SER A 8 3.08 8.83 3.40
N THR A 9 2.84 8.70 2.09
CA THR A 9 3.71 9.31 1.06
C THR A 9 3.74 10.82 1.15
N GLU A 10 2.59 11.48 1.32
CA GLU A 10 2.52 12.94 1.53
C GLU A 10 3.35 13.35 2.75
N TYR A 11 3.28 12.57 3.83
CA TYR A 11 4.03 12.82 5.06
C TYR A 11 5.55 12.64 4.86
N PHE A 12 5.98 11.55 4.24
CA PHE A 12 7.41 11.28 3.98
C PHE A 12 8.04 12.36 3.10
N LEU A 13 7.33 12.80 2.04
CA LEU A 13 7.76 13.90 1.18
C LEU A 13 7.90 15.21 1.97
N ALA A 14 6.95 15.50 2.85
CA ALA A 14 7.02 16.68 3.74
C ALA A 14 8.19 16.62 4.73
N LYS A 15 8.64 15.42 5.11
CA LYS A 15 9.85 15.20 5.94
C LYS A 15 11.15 15.12 5.13
N GLY A 16 11.09 15.36 3.82
CA GLY A 16 12.28 15.47 2.98
C GLY A 16 12.74 14.17 2.32
N TYR A 17 12.00 13.06 2.48
CA TYR A 17 12.31 11.79 1.81
C TYR A 17 12.07 11.88 0.30
N ALA A 18 12.82 11.09 -0.46
CA ALA A 18 12.39 10.65 -1.79
C ALA A 18 11.59 9.35 -1.63
N VAL A 19 10.48 9.23 -2.37
CA VAL A 19 9.51 8.14 -2.21
C VAL A 19 9.31 7.41 -3.53
N ILE A 20 9.50 6.09 -3.49
CA ILE A 20 8.97 5.18 -4.51
C ILE A 20 7.60 4.74 -4.03
N PHE A 21 6.55 5.24 -4.67
CA PHE A 21 5.18 4.86 -4.42
C PHE A 21 4.83 3.65 -5.28
N PHE A 22 5.14 2.46 -4.76
CA PHE A 22 4.77 1.18 -5.36
C PHE A 22 3.33 0.83 -4.97
N HIS A 23 2.40 0.87 -5.92
CA HIS A 23 0.96 0.92 -5.62
C HIS A 23 0.11 0.10 -6.58
N ARG A 24 -1.08 -0.31 -6.14
CA ARG A 24 -2.06 -0.94 -7.05
C ARG A 24 -2.62 0.10 -8.01
N GLU A 25 -2.68 -0.18 -9.30
CA GLU A 25 -2.96 0.80 -10.37
C GLU A 25 -4.16 1.74 -10.08
N GLU A 26 -5.29 1.15 -9.70
CA GLU A 26 -6.56 1.82 -9.40
C GLU A 26 -6.71 2.25 -7.91
N SER A 27 -5.62 2.27 -7.15
CA SER A 27 -5.65 2.75 -5.76
C SER A 27 -5.52 4.27 -5.66
N LEU A 28 -5.88 4.79 -4.48
CA LEU A 28 -5.72 6.20 -4.14
C LEU A 28 -4.24 6.60 -4.25
N LYS A 29 -3.99 7.76 -4.88
CA LYS A 29 -2.66 8.32 -5.07
C LYS A 29 -2.42 9.53 -4.16
N PRO A 30 -1.16 9.84 -3.77
CA PRO A 30 -0.84 10.98 -2.93
C PRO A 30 -1.40 12.28 -3.53
N TYR A 31 -1.90 13.16 -2.68
CA TYR A 31 -2.59 14.42 -3.00
C TYR A 31 -3.95 14.23 -3.67
N SER A 32 -4.05 13.49 -4.78
CA SER A 32 -5.30 13.31 -5.54
C SER A 32 -6.40 12.56 -4.78
N ARG A 33 -6.03 11.73 -3.78
CA ARG A 33 -6.97 11.02 -2.91
C ARG A 33 -8.02 11.90 -2.21
N ARG A 34 -7.79 13.21 -2.09
CA ARG A 34 -8.68 14.19 -1.45
C ARG A 34 -9.70 14.81 -2.40
N TYR A 35 -9.54 14.56 -3.71
CA TYR A 35 -10.32 15.16 -4.79
C TYR A 35 -11.02 14.08 -5.60
N LEU A 36 -11.70 13.17 -4.90
CA LEU A 36 -12.59 12.20 -5.54
C LEU A 36 -13.78 12.93 -6.16
N HIS A 37 -14.38 12.35 -7.19
CA HIS A 37 -15.52 12.95 -7.91
C HIS A 37 -15.21 14.37 -8.42
N PHE A 38 -13.96 14.59 -8.88
CA PHE A 38 -13.47 15.91 -9.29
C PHE A 38 -14.41 16.67 -10.24
N PHE A 39 -15.10 15.96 -11.13
CA PHE A 39 -16.03 16.54 -12.10
C PHE A 39 -17.26 17.19 -11.45
N ASP A 40 -17.73 16.67 -10.31
CA ASP A 40 -18.88 17.19 -9.55
C ASP A 40 -18.56 18.54 -8.87
N HIS A 41 -17.27 18.90 -8.84
CA HIS A 41 -16.74 20.12 -8.25
C HIS A 41 -16.32 21.14 -9.32
N LEU A 42 -16.66 20.89 -10.58
CA LEU A 42 -16.45 21.83 -11.68
C LEU A 42 -17.71 22.64 -11.91
N ASP A 43 -17.56 23.96 -11.97
CA ASP A 43 -18.63 24.89 -12.33
C ASP A 43 -18.25 25.68 -13.58
N VAL A 44 -19.24 26.12 -14.34
CA VAL A 44 -19.03 26.91 -15.56
C VAL A 44 -19.48 28.34 -15.29
N THR A 45 -18.51 29.26 -15.32
CA THR A 45 -18.77 30.70 -15.19
C THR A 45 -19.58 31.22 -16.39
N ASP A 46 -20.24 32.37 -16.23
CA ASP A 46 -20.98 33.04 -17.31
C ASP A 46 -20.11 33.35 -18.54
N GLU A 47 -18.79 33.42 -18.36
CA GLU A 47 -17.79 33.62 -19.42
C GLU A 47 -17.38 32.33 -20.14
N GLY A 48 -17.97 31.18 -19.77
CA GLY A 48 -17.63 29.86 -20.31
C GLY A 48 -16.33 29.26 -19.78
N LYS A 49 -15.73 29.84 -18.73
CA LYS A 49 -14.54 29.28 -18.05
C LYS A 49 -14.96 28.27 -17.00
N VAL A 50 -14.18 27.19 -16.88
CA VAL A 50 -14.38 26.17 -15.85
C VAL A 50 -13.63 26.57 -14.59
N GLU A 51 -14.35 26.64 -13.48
CA GLU A 51 -13.79 26.89 -12.15
C GLU A 51 -14.01 25.69 -11.23
N ILE A 52 -13.21 25.62 -10.17
CA ILE A 52 -13.27 24.53 -9.20
C ILE A 52 -13.90 25.06 -7.93
N VAL A 53 -15.06 24.52 -7.57
CA VAL A 53 -15.80 24.84 -6.36
C VAL A 53 -15.52 23.81 -5.26
N ASN A 54 -15.59 24.22 -4.00
CA ASN A 54 -15.51 23.33 -2.83
C ASN A 54 -14.18 22.55 -2.63
N PHE A 55 -13.07 22.97 -3.25
CA PHE A 55 -11.73 22.44 -2.97
C PHE A 55 -10.73 23.50 -2.51
N PRO A 56 -10.87 24.05 -1.28
CA PRO A 56 -10.09 25.21 -0.83
C PRO A 56 -8.57 24.96 -0.75
N ASN A 57 -8.14 23.70 -0.60
CA ASN A 57 -6.73 23.34 -0.48
C ASN A 57 -6.08 22.91 -1.80
N LEU A 58 -6.82 22.90 -2.92
CA LEU A 58 -6.32 22.35 -4.19
C LEU A 58 -5.07 23.06 -4.70
N SER A 59 -5.07 24.40 -4.67
CA SER A 59 -3.92 25.19 -5.11
C SER A 59 -2.64 24.83 -4.33
N ARG A 60 -2.75 24.70 -3.00
CA ARG A 60 -1.66 24.29 -2.11
C ARG A 60 -1.19 22.88 -2.41
N ASP A 61 -2.11 21.94 -2.60
CA ASP A 61 -1.79 20.53 -2.80
C ASP A 61 -1.18 20.29 -4.19
N VAL A 62 -1.68 20.93 -5.25
CA VAL A 62 -1.04 20.92 -6.58
C VAL A 62 0.35 21.54 -6.52
N SER A 63 0.52 22.67 -5.83
CA SER A 63 1.83 23.31 -5.67
C SER A 63 2.81 22.40 -4.91
N THR A 64 2.32 21.69 -3.89
CA THR A 64 3.14 20.77 -3.10
C THR A 64 3.51 19.52 -3.90
N TYR A 65 2.56 18.96 -4.66
CA TYR A 65 2.82 17.87 -5.60
C TYR A 65 3.90 18.26 -6.62
N LYS A 66 3.75 19.41 -7.28
CA LYS A 66 4.73 19.91 -8.27
C LYS A 66 6.12 20.10 -7.68
N ARG A 67 6.23 20.67 -6.47
CA ARG A 67 7.51 20.83 -5.75
C ARG A 67 8.20 19.51 -5.40
N ASN A 68 7.42 18.44 -5.23
CA ASN A 68 7.92 17.12 -4.85
C ASN A 68 8.07 16.15 -6.03
N ALA A 69 7.73 16.55 -7.25
CA ALA A 69 7.69 15.68 -8.42
C ALA A 69 9.04 14.98 -8.69
N SER A 70 10.17 15.66 -8.48
CA SER A 70 11.52 15.08 -8.65
C SER A 70 11.89 14.04 -7.58
N ARG A 71 11.10 13.92 -6.52
CA ARG A 71 11.33 13.04 -5.37
C ARG A 71 10.23 11.99 -5.21
N LEU A 72 9.32 11.88 -6.18
CA LEU A 72 8.20 10.95 -6.14
C LEU A 72 8.17 10.13 -7.42
N LEU A 73 8.38 8.82 -7.30
CA LEU A 73 8.30 7.86 -8.40
C LEU A 73 7.09 6.96 -8.20
N PHE A 74 6.23 6.84 -9.22
CA PHE A 74 5.10 5.92 -9.23
C PHE A 74 5.47 4.63 -9.94
N ILE A 75 5.19 3.49 -9.31
CA ILE A 75 5.32 2.17 -9.93
C ILE A 75 3.99 1.42 -9.68
N PRO A 76 3.13 1.28 -10.71
CA PRO A 76 1.86 0.57 -10.56
C PRO A 76 2.07 -0.95 -10.65
N PHE A 77 1.23 -1.70 -9.95
CA PHE A 77 1.04 -3.14 -10.16
C PHE A 77 -0.44 -3.49 -10.19
N VAL A 78 -0.79 -4.63 -10.78
CA VAL A 78 -2.17 -5.15 -10.82
C VAL A 78 -2.27 -6.50 -10.14
N GLU A 79 -1.35 -7.39 -10.49
CA GLU A 79 -1.34 -8.80 -10.09
C GLU A 79 -0.34 -9.10 -8.96
N LEU A 80 -0.53 -10.24 -8.31
CA LEU A 80 0.28 -10.64 -7.16
C LEU A 80 1.71 -11.03 -7.55
N ASP A 81 1.87 -11.75 -8.65
CA ASP A 81 3.17 -12.15 -9.19
C ASP A 81 4.02 -10.93 -9.56
N GLN A 82 3.43 -9.95 -10.25
CA GLN A 82 4.03 -8.64 -10.53
C GLN A 82 4.42 -7.95 -9.23
N TYR A 83 3.53 -7.93 -8.24
CA TYR A 83 3.84 -7.33 -6.94
C TYR A 83 5.08 -7.96 -6.29
N LEU A 84 5.15 -9.29 -6.25
CA LEU A 84 6.26 -10.02 -5.61
C LEU A 84 7.57 -9.81 -6.38
N HIS A 85 7.53 -9.86 -7.71
CA HIS A 85 8.69 -9.66 -8.56
C HIS A 85 9.25 -8.23 -8.45
N ASP A 86 8.39 -7.23 -8.68
CA ASP A 86 8.81 -5.83 -8.70
C ASP A 86 9.29 -5.38 -7.32
N LEU A 87 8.67 -5.86 -6.23
CA LEU A 87 9.14 -5.55 -4.88
C LEU A 87 10.56 -6.06 -4.65
N GLU A 88 10.87 -7.27 -5.09
CA GLU A 88 12.22 -7.84 -4.99
C GLU A 88 13.24 -7.04 -5.83
N VAL A 89 12.87 -6.65 -7.05
CA VAL A 89 13.71 -5.83 -7.93
C VAL A 89 13.97 -4.46 -7.29
N ILE A 90 12.93 -3.76 -6.84
CA ILE A 90 13.03 -2.45 -6.19
C ILE A 90 13.95 -2.53 -4.96
N CYS A 91 13.74 -3.53 -4.10
CA CYS A 91 14.56 -3.70 -2.90
C CYS A 91 16.02 -4.01 -3.25
N THR A 92 16.25 -4.84 -4.27
CA THR A 92 17.60 -5.15 -4.75
C THR A 92 18.33 -3.90 -5.25
N CYS A 93 17.64 -3.02 -5.99
CA CYS A 93 18.21 -1.73 -6.41
C CYS A 93 18.54 -0.83 -5.22
N LEU A 94 17.69 -0.82 -4.19
CA LEU A 94 17.85 -0.01 -2.99
C LEU A 94 18.89 -0.56 -2.01
N HIS A 95 19.32 -1.81 -2.16
CA HIS A 95 20.30 -2.46 -1.29
C HIS A 95 21.54 -1.58 -1.03
N LYS A 96 22.07 -0.93 -2.08
CA LYS A 96 23.27 -0.08 -2.02
C LYS A 96 23.10 1.17 -1.15
N CYS A 97 21.86 1.59 -0.87
CA CYS A 97 21.57 2.74 -0.03
C CYS A 97 21.56 2.40 1.48
N GLY A 98 21.60 1.11 1.83
CA GLY A 98 21.77 0.62 3.20
C GLY A 98 20.77 1.20 4.21
N PRO A 99 21.21 1.70 5.37
CA PRO A 99 20.33 2.16 6.45
C PRO A 99 19.56 3.45 6.15
N LYS A 100 19.82 4.10 5.01
CA LYS A 100 19.04 5.26 4.56
C LYS A 100 17.70 4.85 3.96
N VAL A 101 17.49 3.56 3.71
CA VAL A 101 16.27 3.02 3.11
C VAL A 101 15.25 2.68 4.18
N LEU A 102 14.03 3.15 3.98
CA LEU A 102 12.84 2.73 4.71
C LEU A 102 11.90 2.02 3.74
N ILE A 103 11.55 0.77 4.04
CA ILE A 103 10.57 -0.03 3.31
C ILE A 103 9.29 -0.04 4.14
N TYR A 104 8.25 0.59 3.60
CA TYR A 104 6.96 0.77 4.27
C TYR A 104 5.88 -0.04 3.55
N LEU A 105 5.66 -1.29 3.99
CA LEU A 105 4.82 -2.29 3.33
C LEU A 105 3.35 -2.17 3.75
N ALA A 106 2.66 -1.15 3.24
CA ALA A 106 1.25 -0.88 3.51
C ALA A 106 0.26 -1.52 2.51
N ALA A 107 0.76 -2.26 1.51
CA ALA A 107 -0.08 -2.98 0.56
C ALA A 107 -0.79 -4.16 1.26
N ALA A 108 -2.08 -4.35 0.97
CA ALA A 108 -2.79 -5.56 1.34
C ALA A 108 -2.47 -6.62 0.28
N VAL A 109 -1.58 -7.55 0.61
CA VAL A 109 -1.13 -8.62 -0.27
C VAL A 109 -1.95 -9.87 0.06
N SER A 110 -2.42 -10.59 -0.95
CA SER A 110 -3.13 -11.86 -0.74
C SER A 110 -2.22 -12.86 -0.04
N ASP A 111 -2.74 -13.56 0.97
CA ASP A 111 -2.01 -14.67 1.63
C ASP A 111 -2.02 -15.96 0.79
N PHE A 112 -2.94 -16.04 -0.18
CA PHE A 112 -3.18 -17.19 -1.01
C PHE A 112 -3.28 -16.82 -2.50
N TYR A 113 -2.91 -17.75 -3.39
CA TYR A 113 -2.99 -17.60 -4.84
C TYR A 113 -3.26 -18.92 -5.56
N VAL A 114 -3.67 -18.87 -6.82
CA VAL A 114 -3.81 -20.05 -7.68
C VAL A 114 -2.51 -20.24 -8.46
N LEU A 115 -1.98 -21.46 -8.48
CA LEU A 115 -0.80 -21.79 -9.28
C LEU A 115 -1.12 -21.63 -10.76
N GLU A 116 -0.17 -21.13 -11.54
CA GLU A 116 -0.34 -20.92 -12.98
C GLU A 116 -0.77 -22.19 -13.72
N GLU A 117 -0.16 -23.32 -13.36
CA GLU A 117 -0.50 -24.67 -13.86
C GLU A 117 -1.96 -25.08 -13.61
N ARG A 118 -2.65 -24.42 -12.66
CA ARG A 118 -4.03 -24.69 -12.26
C ARG A 118 -4.99 -23.56 -12.62
N LEU A 119 -4.52 -22.49 -13.27
CA LEU A 119 -5.38 -21.40 -13.71
C LEU A 119 -6.24 -21.88 -14.89
N PRO A 120 -7.58 -21.90 -14.76
CA PRO A 120 -8.44 -22.24 -15.87
C PRO A 120 -8.35 -21.14 -16.94
N THR A 121 -8.18 -21.54 -18.20
CA THR A 121 -8.12 -20.61 -19.35
C THR A 121 -9.49 -20.01 -19.71
N HIS A 122 -10.56 -20.62 -19.22
CA HIS A 122 -11.92 -20.22 -19.50
C HIS A 122 -12.70 -20.00 -18.22
N LYS A 123 -13.76 -19.20 -18.31
CA LYS A 123 -14.70 -18.95 -17.21
C LYS A 123 -15.19 -20.29 -16.64
N ILE A 124 -15.03 -20.47 -15.33
CA ILE A 124 -15.54 -21.62 -14.59
C ILE A 124 -17.07 -21.68 -14.75
N GLN A 125 -17.59 -22.85 -15.14
CA GLN A 125 -19.01 -23.03 -15.44
C GLN A 125 -19.80 -23.38 -14.17
N SER A 126 -20.99 -22.78 -14.03
CA SER A 126 -21.84 -22.95 -12.84
C SER A 126 -22.79 -24.16 -12.92
N ARG A 127 -22.68 -24.99 -13.97
CA ARG A 127 -23.58 -26.12 -14.22
C ARG A 127 -23.09 -27.42 -13.57
N ASP A 128 -21.83 -27.46 -13.13
CA ASP A 128 -21.15 -28.69 -12.70
C ASP A 128 -21.20 -28.91 -11.18
N GLY A 129 -22.11 -28.23 -10.48
CA GLY A 129 -22.30 -28.37 -9.03
C GLY A 129 -21.59 -27.29 -8.20
N GLU A 130 -21.25 -27.64 -6.96
CA GLU A 130 -20.61 -26.71 -6.01
C GLU A 130 -19.17 -26.35 -6.41
N LEU A 131 -18.82 -25.08 -6.25
CA LEU A 131 -17.48 -24.58 -6.57
C LEU A 131 -16.49 -24.89 -5.43
N GLN A 132 -15.45 -25.67 -5.73
CA GLN A 132 -14.31 -25.89 -4.83
C GLN A 132 -13.07 -25.18 -5.37
N LEU A 133 -12.52 -24.25 -4.58
CA LEU A 133 -11.28 -23.53 -4.92
C LEU A 133 -10.12 -24.05 -4.07
N THR A 134 -9.06 -24.52 -4.74
CA THR A 134 -7.81 -24.89 -4.08
C THR A 134 -6.79 -23.77 -4.27
N LEU A 135 -6.39 -23.14 -3.17
CA LEU A 135 -5.40 -22.06 -3.17
C LEU A 135 -4.10 -22.49 -2.51
N SER A 136 -2.99 -21.91 -2.97
CA SER A 136 -1.64 -22.13 -2.45
C SER A 136 -1.20 -20.94 -1.60
N LEU A 137 -0.37 -21.19 -0.58
CA LEU A 137 0.20 -20.13 0.27
C LEU A 137 1.23 -19.30 -0.48
N VAL A 138 1.17 -17.98 -0.32
CA VAL A 138 2.20 -17.08 -0.87
C VAL A 138 3.53 -17.29 -0.15
N PRO A 139 4.66 -17.35 -0.87
CA PRO A 139 5.99 -17.46 -0.25
C PRO A 139 6.25 -16.34 0.76
N LYS A 140 7.03 -16.64 1.80
CA LYS A 140 7.39 -15.69 2.86
C LYS A 140 8.38 -14.61 2.38
N LEU A 141 7.94 -13.72 1.50
CA LEU A 141 8.78 -12.69 0.89
C LEU A 141 9.40 -11.76 1.93
N LEU A 142 8.67 -11.41 2.99
CA LEU A 142 9.16 -10.52 4.05
C LEU A 142 10.44 -11.05 4.72
N GLU A 143 10.50 -12.35 4.99
CA GLU A 143 11.68 -13.00 5.58
C GLU A 143 12.87 -12.92 4.63
N ARG A 144 12.66 -13.20 3.34
CA ARG A 144 13.70 -13.07 2.31
C ARG A 144 14.20 -11.64 2.16
N LEU A 145 13.31 -10.65 2.19
CA LEU A 145 13.67 -9.23 2.09
C LEU A 145 14.59 -8.82 3.24
N VAL A 146 14.19 -9.16 4.45
CA VAL A 146 14.89 -8.84 5.70
C VAL A 146 16.25 -9.55 5.79
N GLU A 147 16.35 -10.80 5.35
CA GLU A 147 17.56 -11.60 5.59
C GLU A 147 18.57 -11.54 4.47
N LYS A 148 18.12 -11.39 3.22
CA LYS A 148 18.98 -11.57 2.04
C LYS A 148 19.05 -10.35 1.14
N ILE A 149 17.93 -9.67 0.90
CA ILE A 149 17.87 -8.64 -0.15
C ILE A 149 18.27 -7.27 0.39
N VAL A 150 17.76 -6.86 1.54
CA VAL A 150 17.92 -5.50 2.11
C VAL A 150 18.14 -5.55 3.63
N PRO A 151 19.17 -6.27 4.11
CA PRO A 151 19.34 -6.54 5.54
C PRO A 151 19.63 -5.29 6.38
N SER A 152 20.16 -4.23 5.77
CA SER A 152 20.49 -2.98 6.44
C SER A 152 19.36 -1.95 6.39
N ALA A 153 18.26 -2.21 5.67
CA ALA A 153 17.15 -1.27 5.55
C ALA A 153 16.21 -1.33 6.77
N TYR A 154 15.54 -0.23 7.07
CA TYR A 154 14.44 -0.23 8.03
C TYR A 154 13.18 -0.75 7.37
N ILE A 155 12.56 -1.79 7.93
CA ILE A 155 11.37 -2.42 7.37
C ILE A 155 10.20 -2.29 8.34
N VAL A 156 9.11 -1.71 7.85
CA VAL A 156 7.83 -1.54 8.53
C VAL A 156 6.78 -2.31 7.74
N SER A 157 6.07 -3.21 8.41
CA SER A 157 4.99 -4.00 7.78
C SER A 157 3.67 -3.80 8.50
N PHE A 158 2.57 -3.87 7.76
CA PHE A 158 1.24 -3.79 8.32
C PHE A 158 0.62 -5.17 8.37
N LYS A 159 -0.10 -5.46 9.45
CA LYS A 159 -1.00 -6.61 9.52
C LYS A 159 -2.41 -6.11 9.78
N LEU A 160 -3.36 -6.60 9.02
CA LEU A 160 -4.77 -6.31 9.24
C LEU A 160 -5.33 -7.45 10.10
N GLU A 161 -5.92 -7.12 11.24
CA GLU A 161 -6.66 -8.08 12.04
C GLU A 161 -8.05 -7.52 12.28
N THR A 162 -9.04 -8.41 12.34
CA THR A 162 -10.43 -8.06 12.64
C THR A 162 -10.93 -8.78 13.89
N ASP A 163 -10.02 -9.40 14.67
CA ASP A 163 -10.28 -9.98 15.99
C ASP A 163 -9.29 -9.38 17.02
N GLU A 164 -9.79 -8.72 18.07
CA GLU A 164 -9.00 -8.05 19.11
C GLU A 164 -8.18 -9.04 19.96
N SER A 165 -8.72 -10.25 20.18
CA SER A 165 -8.02 -11.29 20.92
C SER A 165 -6.81 -11.81 20.13
N ILE A 166 -6.97 -11.94 18.81
CA ILE A 166 -5.90 -12.33 17.88
C ILE A 166 -4.87 -11.20 17.73
N PHE A 167 -5.33 -9.94 17.71
CA PHE A 167 -4.47 -8.76 17.65
C PHE A 167 -3.42 -8.75 18.77
N THR A 168 -3.85 -8.96 20.01
CA THR A 168 -2.95 -8.91 21.19
C THR A 168 -1.93 -10.04 21.14
N GLN A 169 -2.32 -11.23 20.70
CA GLN A 169 -1.40 -12.36 20.57
C GLN A 169 -0.42 -12.20 19.39
N LYS A 170 -0.88 -11.72 18.23
CA LYS A 170 -0.04 -11.56 17.03
C LYS A 170 0.90 -10.35 17.09
N SER A 171 0.52 -9.30 17.82
CA SER A 171 1.37 -8.13 18.06
C SER A 171 2.59 -8.51 18.92
N GLN A 172 2.41 -9.35 19.93
CA GLN A 172 3.51 -9.87 20.76
C GLN A 172 4.48 -10.79 19.99
N ARG A 173 4.04 -11.38 18.87
CA ARG A 173 4.82 -12.33 18.07
C ARG A 173 5.71 -11.65 17.01
N CYS A 174 5.97 -10.36 17.15
CA CYS A 174 6.77 -9.59 16.20
C CYS A 174 8.18 -10.19 16.09
N ASN A 175 8.56 -10.55 14.85
CA ASN A 175 9.86 -11.15 14.57
C ASN A 175 10.96 -10.11 14.83
N ARG A 176 12.08 -10.51 15.44
CA ARG A 176 13.18 -9.61 15.90
C ARG A 176 13.75 -8.65 14.85
N LYS A 177 13.45 -8.86 13.56
CA LYS A 177 14.03 -8.11 12.44
C LYS A 177 13.03 -7.19 11.70
N VAL A 178 11.73 -7.24 12.04
CA VAL A 178 10.74 -6.27 11.54
C VAL A 178 10.55 -5.22 12.62
N TRP A 179 10.87 -3.97 12.27
CA TRP A 179 11.05 -2.91 13.27
C TRP A 179 9.73 -2.36 13.78
N ALA A 180 8.66 -2.44 12.99
CA ALA A 180 7.33 -2.11 13.44
C ALA A 180 6.31 -2.97 12.70
N GLN A 181 5.47 -3.66 13.48
CA GLN A 181 4.24 -4.26 12.99
C GLN A 181 3.07 -3.43 13.50
N CYS A 182 2.34 -2.78 12.59
CA CYS A 182 1.09 -2.09 12.93
C CYS A 182 -0.07 -3.04 12.67
N SER A 183 -0.73 -3.45 13.73
CA SER A 183 -1.99 -4.17 13.65
C SER A 183 -3.15 -3.16 13.65
N TYR A 184 -4.20 -3.43 12.89
CA TYR A 184 -5.39 -2.57 12.77
C TYR A 184 -6.63 -3.24 13.38
N TRP A 185 -7.67 -2.46 13.66
CA TRP A 185 -9.00 -2.91 14.05
C TRP A 185 -10.06 -1.93 13.50
N GLU A 186 -10.96 -2.39 12.64
CA GLU A 186 -12.14 -1.64 12.17
C GLU A 186 -13.39 -2.27 12.80
N LEU A 187 -14.14 -1.50 13.61
CA LEU A 187 -15.41 -1.97 14.18
C LEU A 187 -16.62 -1.62 13.30
N THR A 188 -16.53 -0.56 12.50
CA THR A 188 -17.55 -0.02 11.57
C THR A 188 -16.93 1.15 10.78
N PRO A 189 -17.58 1.66 9.70
CA PRO A 189 -17.06 2.75 8.85
C PRO A 189 -16.70 4.07 9.57
N ASN A 190 -17.07 4.23 10.85
CA ASN A 190 -16.90 5.45 11.65
C ASN A 190 -16.01 5.27 12.90
N THR A 191 -15.21 4.21 13.00
CA THR A 191 -14.39 3.95 14.21
C THR A 191 -12.93 4.35 14.09
N LYS A 192 -12.34 4.75 15.23
CA LYS A 192 -10.94 5.21 15.36
C LYS A 192 -9.96 4.13 14.92
N GLU A 193 -9.06 4.49 14.02
CA GLU A 193 -7.90 3.67 13.66
C GLU A 193 -6.91 3.62 14.84
N ILE A 194 -6.80 2.47 15.52
CA ILE A 194 -5.76 2.26 16.54
C ILE A 194 -4.62 1.50 15.87
N CYS A 195 -3.43 2.10 15.86
CA CYS A 195 -2.20 1.47 15.40
C CYS A 195 -1.29 1.24 16.61
N SER A 196 -1.00 -0.03 16.91
CA SER A 196 0.01 -0.39 17.91
C SER A 196 1.34 -0.65 17.24
N PHE A 197 2.43 -0.13 17.81
CA PHE A 197 3.78 -0.38 17.32
C PHE A 197 4.44 -1.47 18.15
N CYS A 198 4.76 -2.59 17.51
CA CYS A 198 5.62 -3.61 18.11
C CYS A 198 7.05 -3.40 17.67
N LEU A 199 7.89 -2.90 18.58
CA LEU A 199 9.33 -2.72 18.37
C LEU A 199 10.08 -3.92 18.98
N PRO A 200 11.16 -4.41 18.35
CA PRO A 200 12.06 -5.37 18.99
C PRO A 200 12.65 -4.76 20.26
N LYS A 201 12.71 -5.56 21.34
CA LYS A 201 13.36 -5.19 22.60
C LYS A 201 14.88 -5.18 22.46
#